data_AF-A0A2G5XAN6-F1
#
_entry.id   AF-A0A2G5XAN6-F1
#
_cell.length_a   1.000
_cell.length_b   1.000
_cell.length_c   1.000
_cell.angle_alpha   90.00
_cell.angle_beta   90.00
_cell.angle_gamma   90.00
#
_symmetry.space_group_name_H-M   'P 1'
#
loop_
_entity.id
_entity.type
_entity.pdbx_description
1 polymer ?
#
loop_
_entity_poly.entity_id
_entity_poly.type
_entity_poly.pdbx_seq_one_letter_code
_entity_poly.pdbx_strand_id
1 'polypeptide(L)' 'MKNKIREVLPESQLHNRLKTRVSIGTTISTDVLASTKEYAKAEGMTLTNIFDIALTEFLAARGITVPNKPE' A
#
# COMPACT_ATOMS: atom_id res chain seq x y z
N MET A 1 25.62 12.08 -24.90
CA MET A 1 24.24 12.57 -25.13
C MET A 1 23.47 12.49 -23.82
N LYS A 2 23.00 13.63 -23.30
CA LYS A 2 22.28 13.77 -22.03
C LYS A 2 20.78 13.53 -22.26
N ASN A 3 20.22 12.46 -21.69
CA ASN A 3 18.79 12.41 -21.39
C ASN A 3 18.65 12.51 -19.88
N LYS A 4 18.45 13.75 -19.42
CA LYS A 4 18.12 14.08 -18.03
C LYS A 4 16.78 13.42 -17.70
N ILE A 5 16.76 12.58 -16.68
CA ILE A 5 15.54 12.20 -15.98
C ILE A 5 14.88 13.50 -15.53
N ARG A 6 13.72 13.83 -16.09
CA ARG A 6 12.90 14.95 -15.62
C ARG A 6 12.25 14.48 -14.31
N GLU A 7 12.95 14.68 -13.21
CA GLU A 7 12.32 14.81 -11.89
C GLU A 7 11.38 16.00 -11.95
N VAL A 8 10.08 15.73 -12.00
CA VAL A 8 9.06 16.74 -11.70
C VAL A 8 7.93 16.04 -10.97
N LEU A 9 8.10 15.86 -9.66
CA LEU A 9 6.94 15.98 -8.77
C LEU A 9 7.11 17.28 -8.00
N PRO A 10 6.26 18.29 -8.24
CA PRO A 10 6.38 19.58 -7.57
C PRO A 10 6.12 19.43 -6.07
N GLU A 11 6.85 20.23 -5.27
CA GLU A 11 6.78 20.30 -3.80
C GLU A 11 5.36 20.58 -3.26
N SER A 12 4.42 20.99 -4.10
CA SER A 12 3.02 21.28 -3.74
C SER A 12 2.18 20.03 -3.37
N GLN A 13 2.72 18.82 -3.52
CA GLN A 13 2.03 17.57 -3.17
C GLN A 13 2.27 17.12 -1.71
N LEU A 14 3.19 17.76 -0.97
CA LEU A 14 3.49 17.41 0.44
C LEU A 14 2.28 17.61 1.36
N HIS A 15 1.43 18.60 1.09
CA HIS A 15 0.22 18.89 1.87
C HIS A 15 -0.99 17.99 1.51
N ASN A 16 -0.87 17.08 0.53
CA ASN A 16 -1.96 16.22 0.05
C ASN A 16 -1.88 14.76 0.55
N ARG A 17 -1.02 14.44 1.53
CA ARG A 17 -0.88 13.08 2.09
C ARG A 17 -2.20 12.48 2.60
N LEU A 18 -3.14 13.30 3.07
CA LEU A 18 -4.48 12.86 3.51
C LEU A 18 -5.48 12.64 2.35
N LYS A 19 -5.20 13.13 1.13
CA LYS A 19 -6.09 13.00 -0.04
C LYS A 19 -5.81 11.77 -0.92
N THR A 20 -4.82 10.95 -0.60
CA THR A 20 -4.38 9.83 -1.46
C THR A 20 -4.79 8.45 -0.96
N ARG A 21 -5.67 8.35 0.04
CA ARG A 21 -6.25 7.08 0.49
C ARG A 21 -7.64 6.90 -0.10
N VAL A 22 -7.88 5.74 -0.72
CA VAL A 22 -9.19 5.32 -1.24
C VAL A 22 -9.66 4.14 -0.41
N SER A 23 -10.84 4.25 0.19
CA SER A 23 -11.48 3.13 0.89
C SER A 23 -12.17 2.23 -0.13
N ILE A 24 -11.84 0.94 -0.11
CA ILE A 24 -12.46 -0.06 -0.97
C ILE A 24 -13.24 -1.03 -0.08
N GLY A 25 -14.55 -1.13 -0.30
CA GLY A 25 -15.37 -2.17 0.29
C GLY A 25 -15.16 -3.48 -0.48
N THR A 26 -14.86 -4.57 0.23
CA THR A 26 -14.69 -5.90 -0.37
C THR A 26 -15.29 -6.98 0.52
N THR A 27 -15.53 -8.14 -0.05
CA THR A 27 -16.01 -9.34 0.66
C THR A 27 -14.87 -10.34 0.75
N ILE A 28 -14.62 -10.84 1.95
CA ILE A 28 -13.64 -11.91 2.20
C ILE A 28 -14.27 -13.00 3.06
N SER A 29 -13.69 -14.21 3.03
CA SER A 29 -14.08 -15.30 3.93
C SER A 29 -13.90 -14.89 5.40
N THR A 30 -14.82 -15.34 6.25
CA THR A 30 -14.76 -15.13 7.71
C THR A 30 -13.50 -15.71 8.32
N ASP A 31 -13.03 -16.85 7.83
CA ASP A 31 -11.85 -17.55 8.37
C ASP A 31 -10.57 -16.79 8.02
N VAL A 32 -10.52 -16.22 6.82
CA VAL A 32 -9.42 -15.34 6.39
C VAL A 32 -9.41 -14.09 7.26
N LEU A 33 -10.57 -13.44 7.47
CA LEU A 33 -10.65 -12.27 8.34
C LEU A 33 -10.20 -12.58 9.78
N ALA A 34 -10.60 -13.73 10.32
CA ALA A 34 -10.21 -14.15 11.68
C ALA A 34 -8.69 -14.36 11.78
N SER A 35 -8.12 -15.13 10.85
CA SER A 35 -6.68 -15.41 10.82
C SER A 35 -5.86 -14.12 10.65
N THR A 36 -6.29 -13.21 9.77
CA THR A 36 -5.62 -11.91 9.57
C THR A 36 -5.68 -11.05 10.83
N LYS A 37 -6.78 -11.08 11.59
CA LYS A 37 -6.88 -10.36 12.87
C LYS A 37 -5.94 -10.90 13.94
N GLU A 38 -5.81 -12.22 14.03
CA GLU A 38 -4.88 -12.84 14.98
C GLU A 38 -3.43 -12.48 14.64
N TYR A 39 -3.07 -12.56 13.35
CA TYR A 39 -1.77 -12.14 12.86
C TYR A 39 -1.49 -10.65 13.13
N ALA A 40 -2.45 -9.77 12.83
CA ALA A 40 -2.37 -8.33 13.12
C ALA A 40 -2.06 -8.06 14.60
N LYS A 41 -2.73 -8.78 15.49
CA LYS A 41 -2.53 -8.65 16.93
C LYS A 41 -1.15 -9.15 17.36
N ALA A 42 -0.67 -10.26 16.80
CA ALA A 42 0.63 -10.82 17.12
C ALA A 42 1.78 -9.88 16.71
N GLU A 43 1.66 -9.24 15.53
CA GLU A 43 2.68 -8.36 14.97
C GLU A 43 2.53 -6.88 15.39
N GLY A 44 1.49 -6.54 16.14
CA GLY A 44 1.20 -5.15 16.51
C GLY A 44 0.86 -4.25 15.30
N MET A 45 0.32 -4.84 14.23
CA MET A 45 -0.01 -4.16 12.98
C MET A 45 -1.52 -3.89 12.85
N THR A 46 -1.88 -2.93 12.00
CA THR A 46 -3.29 -2.73 11.63
C THR A 46 -3.68 -3.68 10.49
N LEU A 47 -4.97 -4.04 10.40
CA LEU A 47 -5.48 -4.83 9.28
C LEU A 47 -5.20 -4.14 7.93
N THR A 48 -5.33 -2.81 7.88
CA THR A 48 -5.04 -2.01 6.68
C THR A 48 -3.60 -2.23 6.21
N ASN A 49 -2.62 -2.17 7.12
CA ASN A 49 -1.22 -2.38 6.76
C ASN A 49 -0.98 -3.78 6.19
N ILE A 50 -1.63 -4.81 6.75
CA ILE A 50 -1.51 -6.18 6.23
C ILE A 50 -2.09 -6.28 4.82
N PHE A 51 -3.27 -5.69 4.58
CA PHE A 51 -3.86 -5.69 3.24
C PHE A 51 -3.02 -4.89 2.24
N ASP A 52 -2.44 -3.77 2.65
CA ASP A 52 -1.54 -2.98 1.79
C ASP A 52 -0.28 -3.78 1.41
N ILE A 53 0.32 -4.48 2.38
CA ILE A 53 1.47 -5.36 2.13
C ILE A 53 1.09 -6.51 1.19
N ALA A 54 0.03 -7.24 1.52
CA ALA A 54 -0.42 -8.39 0.73
C ALA A 54 -0.77 -8.00 -0.71
N LEU A 55 -1.43 -6.86 -0.90
CA LEU A 55 -1.76 -6.35 -2.23
C LEU A 55 -0.50 -5.91 -2.99
N THR A 56 0.44 -5.25 -2.31
CA THR A 56 1.71 -4.84 -2.90
C THR A 56 2.53 -6.05 -3.35
N GLU A 57 2.64 -7.07 -2.52
CA GLU A 57 3.34 -8.32 -2.85
C GLU A 57 2.65 -9.07 -4.01
N PHE A 58 1.32 -9.14 -3.99
CA PHE A 58 0.55 -9.74 -5.08
C PHE A 58 0.80 -9.03 -6.42
N LEU A 59 0.81 -7.70 -6.41
CA LEU A 59 1.10 -6.89 -7.61
C LEU A 59 2.55 -7.06 -8.07
N ALA A 60 3.51 -7.09 -7.14
CA ALA A 60 4.92 -7.30 -7.45
C ALA A 60 5.16 -8.67 -8.10
N ALA A 61 4.50 -9.73 -7.62
CA ALA A 61 4.55 -11.05 -8.23
C ALA A 61 3.98 -11.08 -9.66
N ARG A 62 3.20 -10.07 -10.06
CA ARG A 62 2.70 -9.87 -11.43
C ARG A 62 3.55 -8.88 -12.24
N GLY A 63 4.68 -8.45 -11.72
CA GLY A 63 5.57 -7.48 -12.37
C GLY A 63 5.09 -6.03 -12.26
N ILE A 64 4.07 -5.75 -11.45
CA ILE A 64 3.55 -4.40 -11.23
C ILE A 64 4.27 -3.82 -10.01
N THR A 65 5.10 -2.80 -10.25
CA THR A 65 5.82 -2.10 -9.16
C THR A 65 4.95 -0.97 -8.62
N VAL A 66 4.50 -1.09 -7.37
CA VAL A 66 3.91 0.03 -6.64
C VAL A 66 5.08 0.81 -6.01
N PRO A 67 5.26 2.11 -6.30
CA PRO A 67 6.32 2.89 -5.70
C PRO A 67 6.09 2.98 -4.19
N ASN A 68 6.88 2.23 -3.41
CA ASN A 68 6.93 2.39 -1.97
C ASN A 68 7.64 3.72 -1.68
N LYS A 69 6.89 4.76 -1.30
CA LYS A 69 7.51 5.92 -0.67
C LYS A 69 7.70 5.58 0.81
N PRO A 70 8.94 5.57 1.32
CA PRO A 70 9.19 5.30 2.73
C PRO A 70 8.41 6.30 3.58
N GLU A 71 7.80 5.80 4.65
CA GLU A 71 6.93 6.54 5.58
C GLU A 71 7.62 7.75 6.22
#